data_AF-I8VM60-F1
#
_entry.id   AF-I8VM60-F1
#
_cell.length_a   1.000
_cell.length_b   1.000
_cell.length_c   1.000
_cell.angle_alpha   90.00
_cell.angle_beta   90.00
_cell.angle_gamma   90.00
#
_symmetry.space_group_name_H-M   'P 1'
#
loop_
_entity.id
_entity.type
_entity.pdbx_description
1 polymer ?
#
loop_
_entity_poly.entity_id
_entity_poly.type
_entity_poly.pdbx_seq_one_letter_code
_entity_poly.pdbx_strand_id
1 'polypeptide(L)'
;MDTRKMEKITALVISTIVVGLSFFKVWDWQTVGIYAGSDIAGRVLYPFFHANILHASLNSWCLLSMVFIYDIGIWRLVLAYIIAVTIPVDTIECFIGEMTSPTVGLSGIVFVLFGSISFEVLRKQYYQLWMIFYLTAGFLFPHTNAILHLWCYMLGFLVALLNKPIIKKSHD
;
A
#
# COMPACT_ATOMS: atom_id res chain seq x y z
N MET A 1 21.69 19.46 0.65
CA MET A 1 21.75 18.14 0.00
C MET A 1 20.46 17.43 0.34
N ASP A 2 19.63 17.06 -0.63
CA ASP A 2 18.35 16.38 -0.40
C ASP A 2 18.62 15.06 0.35
N THR A 3 18.29 15.01 1.64
CA THR A 3 18.63 13.90 2.54
C THR A 3 17.91 12.61 2.16
N ARG A 4 16.90 12.68 1.28
CA ARG A 4 16.07 11.56 0.82
C ARG A 4 16.20 11.26 -0.67
N LYS A 5 17.37 11.58 -1.26
CA LYS A 5 17.63 11.33 -2.68
C LYS A 5 17.41 9.87 -3.07
N MET A 6 17.84 8.93 -2.23
CA MET A 6 17.73 7.49 -2.52
C MET A 6 16.27 7.02 -2.53
N GLU A 7 15.46 7.47 -1.59
CA GLU A 7 14.04 7.12 -1.49
C GLU A 7 13.24 7.65 -2.67
N LYS A 8 13.48 8.90 -3.07
CA LYS A 8 12.86 9.52 -4.24
C LYS A 8 13.24 8.80 -5.53
N ILE A 9 14.52 8.47 -5.72
CA ILE A 9 14.98 7.67 -6.87
C ILE A 9 14.31 6.29 -6.85
N THR A 10 14.25 5.64 -5.69
CA THR A 10 13.62 4.31 -5.55
C THR A 10 12.14 4.37 -5.95
N ALA A 11 11.39 5.35 -5.46
CA ALA A 11 9.98 5.54 -5.81
C ALA A 11 9.79 5.82 -7.31
N LEU A 12 10.64 6.66 -7.91
CA LEU A 12 10.63 6.91 -9.36
C LEU A 12 10.89 5.64 -10.17
N VAL A 13 11.90 4.86 -9.80
CA VAL A 13 12.22 3.59 -10.47
C VAL A 13 11.04 2.61 -10.36
N ILE A 14 10.45 2.45 -9.17
CA ILE A 14 9.27 1.61 -8.97
C ILE A 14 8.10 2.09 -9.85
N SER A 15 7.82 3.39 -9.88
CA SER A 15 6.77 3.96 -10.72
C SER A 15 7.03 3.74 -12.21
N THR A 16 8.25 3.92 -12.68
CA THR A 16 8.62 3.65 -14.08
C THR A 16 8.44 2.18 -14.42
N ILE A 17 8.86 1.26 -13.55
CA ILE A 17 8.68 -0.19 -13.75
C ILE A 17 7.20 -0.55 -13.81
N VAL A 18 6.41 -0.09 -12.83
CA VAL A 18 4.96 -0.37 -12.75
C VAL A 18 4.21 0.14 -13.97
N VAL A 19 4.46 1.39 -14.36
CA VAL A 19 3.81 1.99 -15.54
C VAL A 19 4.29 1.28 -16.80
N GLY A 20 5.58 1.00 -16.92
CA GLY A 20 6.17 0.24 -18.03
C GLY A 20 5.56 -1.16 -18.19
N LEU A 21 5.45 -1.91 -17.09
CA LEU A 21 4.84 -3.24 -17.08
C LEU A 21 3.35 -3.20 -17.44
N SER A 22 2.64 -2.12 -17.12
CA SER A 22 1.21 -1.97 -17.46
C SER A 22 0.91 -1.86 -18.96
N PHE A 23 1.94 -1.65 -19.81
CA PHE A 23 1.79 -1.71 -21.27
C PHE A 23 1.80 -3.15 -21.81
N PHE A 24 2.25 -4.12 -21.02
CA PHE A 24 2.31 -5.52 -21.44
C PHE A 24 1.05 -6.25 -21.00
N LYS A 25 0.51 -7.08 -21.91
CA LYS A 25 -0.64 -7.92 -21.60
C LYS A 25 -0.20 -9.13 -20.77
N VAL A 26 -0.78 -9.27 -19.59
CA VAL A 26 -0.68 -10.49 -18.78
C VAL A 26 -1.85 -11.40 -19.15
N TRP A 27 -1.55 -12.63 -19.57
CA TRP A 27 -2.56 -13.61 -20.01
C TRP A 27 -3.17 -14.39 -18.86
N ASP A 28 -2.38 -14.64 -17.82
CA ASP A 28 -2.81 -15.32 -16.61
C ASP A 28 -2.40 -14.50 -15.39
N TRP A 29 -3.39 -13.94 -14.69
CA TRP A 29 -3.15 -13.15 -13.50
C TRP A 29 -2.80 -14.01 -12.29
N GLN A 30 -3.04 -15.33 -12.32
CA GLN A 30 -2.66 -16.22 -11.22
C GLN A 30 -1.14 -16.35 -11.07
N THR A 31 -0.37 -16.14 -12.14
CA THR A 31 1.10 -16.24 -12.07
C THR A 31 1.77 -15.03 -11.42
N VAL A 32 1.07 -13.91 -11.27
CA VAL A 32 1.63 -12.64 -10.76
C VAL A 32 0.80 -11.98 -9.68
N GLY A 33 -0.44 -12.43 -9.46
CA GLY A 33 -1.37 -11.86 -8.50
C GLY A 33 -1.34 -12.55 -7.15
N ILE A 34 -1.82 -11.84 -6.13
CA ILE A 34 -2.03 -12.39 -4.79
C ILE A 34 -3.50 -12.78 -4.61
N TYR A 35 -3.73 -13.99 -4.13
CA TYR A 35 -5.04 -14.59 -3.85
C TYR A 35 -4.87 -15.79 -2.91
N ALA A 36 -5.96 -16.34 -2.38
CA ALA A 36 -5.94 -17.56 -1.57
C ALA A 36 -5.39 -18.74 -2.37
N GLY A 37 -4.36 -19.41 -1.85
CA GLY A 37 -3.61 -20.45 -2.54
C GLY A 37 -2.50 -19.93 -3.47
N SER A 38 -2.28 -18.61 -3.57
CA SER A 38 -1.15 -18.05 -4.32
C SER A 38 0.20 -18.47 -3.71
N ASP A 39 1.14 -18.79 -4.59
CA ASP A 39 2.50 -19.11 -4.21
C ASP A 39 3.30 -17.87 -3.76
N ILE A 40 4.56 -18.09 -3.41
CA ILE A 40 5.42 -16.97 -2.99
C ILE A 40 5.67 -15.97 -4.14
N ALA A 41 5.67 -16.43 -5.39
CA ALA A 41 5.91 -15.59 -6.54
C ALA A 41 4.76 -14.59 -6.73
N GLY A 42 3.51 -15.04 -6.70
CA GLY A 42 2.34 -14.17 -6.75
C GLY A 42 2.35 -13.13 -5.63
N ARG A 43 2.69 -13.53 -4.41
CA ARG A 43 2.80 -12.63 -3.25
C ARG A 43 3.85 -11.54 -3.41
N VAL A 44 5.03 -11.83 -3.96
CA VAL A 44 6.10 -10.84 -4.10
C VAL A 44 5.96 -9.98 -5.35
N LEU A 45 5.32 -10.50 -6.40
CA LEU A 45 5.21 -9.85 -7.71
C LEU A 45 3.98 -8.94 -7.84
N TYR A 46 2.88 -9.25 -7.15
CA TYR A 46 1.62 -8.52 -7.36
C TYR A 46 1.71 -6.99 -7.26
N PRO A 47 2.59 -6.38 -6.43
CA PRO A 47 2.68 -4.92 -6.37
C PRO A 47 3.18 -4.30 -7.68
N PHE A 48 3.94 -5.05 -8.50
CA PHE A 48 4.57 -4.51 -9.70
C PHE A 48 3.66 -4.60 -10.94
N PHE A 49 2.68 -5.49 -10.94
CA PHE A 49 1.74 -5.66 -12.04
C PHE A 49 0.44 -4.87 -11.82
N HIS A 50 -0.18 -4.41 -12.90
CA HIS A 50 -1.41 -3.62 -12.85
C HIS A 50 -2.32 -3.98 -14.02
N ALA A 51 -3.62 -4.02 -13.76
CA ALA A 51 -4.62 -4.39 -14.77
C ALA A 51 -4.68 -3.44 -15.97
N ASN A 52 -4.32 -2.16 -15.79
CA ASN A 52 -4.26 -1.17 -16.86
C ASN A 52 -3.38 0.03 -16.47
N ILE A 53 -3.08 0.86 -17.47
CA ILE A 53 -2.22 2.05 -17.32
C ILE A 53 -2.80 3.10 -16.37
N LEU A 54 -4.13 3.26 -16.30
CA LEU A 54 -4.77 4.24 -15.43
C LEU A 54 -4.57 3.82 -13.96
N HIS A 55 -4.81 2.55 -13.64
CA HIS A 55 -4.56 1.99 -12.32
C HIS A 55 -3.07 2.11 -11.93
N ALA A 56 -2.15 1.78 -12.83
CA ALA A 56 -0.71 1.93 -12.62
C ALA A 56 -0.29 3.39 -12.37
N SER A 57 -0.86 4.33 -13.13
CA SER A 57 -0.56 5.76 -13.04
C SER A 57 -1.08 6.36 -11.74
N LEU A 58 -2.31 6.02 -11.33
CA LEU A 58 -2.89 6.47 -10.06
C LEU A 58 -2.09 5.96 -8.87
N ASN A 59 -1.75 4.68 -8.87
CA ASN A 59 -0.91 4.10 -7.83
C ASN A 59 0.49 4.72 -7.77
N SER A 60 1.10 4.95 -8.94
CA SER A 60 2.39 5.64 -9.03
C SER A 60 2.31 7.08 -8.53
N TRP A 61 1.26 7.80 -8.90
CA TRP A 61 0.99 9.15 -8.39
C TRP A 61 0.90 9.15 -6.86
N CYS A 62 0.16 8.20 -6.27
CA CYS A 62 0.04 8.09 -4.82
C CYS A 62 1.39 7.79 -4.15
N LEU A 63 2.17 6.83 -4.66
CA LEU A 63 3.50 6.50 -4.13
C LEU A 63 4.44 7.71 -4.20
N LEU A 64 4.51 8.37 -5.37
CA LEU A 64 5.35 9.54 -5.56
C LEU A 64 4.90 10.69 -4.66
N SER A 65 3.59 10.95 -4.56
CA SER A 65 3.05 11.97 -3.65
C SER A 65 3.47 11.69 -2.20
N MET A 66 3.37 10.44 -1.75
CA MET A 66 3.79 10.06 -0.40
C MET A 66 5.27 10.33 -0.15
N VAL A 67 6.16 9.88 -1.06
CA VAL A 67 7.62 9.97 -0.89
C VAL A 67 8.15 11.40 -1.09
N PHE A 68 7.49 12.22 -1.92
CA PHE A 68 7.92 13.60 -2.18
C PHE A 68 7.34 14.62 -1.19
N ILE A 69 6.18 14.33 -0.57
CA ILE A 69 5.52 15.25 0.38
C ILE A 69 5.91 14.94 1.83
N TYR A 70 6.03 13.66 2.20
CA TYR A 70 6.31 13.23 3.57
C TYR A 70 7.73 12.69 3.73
N ASP A 71 8.25 12.70 4.95
CA ASP A 71 9.57 12.15 5.27
C ASP A 71 9.55 10.61 5.34
N ILE A 72 9.36 9.99 4.18
CA ILE A 72 9.33 8.53 4.05
C ILE A 72 10.75 8.01 3.86
N GLY A 73 11.32 7.41 4.91
CA GLY A 73 12.62 6.74 4.84
C GLY A 73 12.56 5.39 4.13
N ILE A 74 13.71 4.92 3.61
CA ILE A 74 13.78 3.66 2.84
C ILE A 74 13.25 2.44 3.63
N TRP A 75 13.51 2.38 4.93
CA TRP A 75 13.02 1.29 5.78
C TRP A 75 11.50 1.29 5.95
N ARG A 76 10.85 2.46 5.88
CA ARG A 76 9.38 2.55 5.87
C ARG A 76 8.81 2.01 4.55
N LEU A 77 9.48 2.25 3.41
CA LEU A 77 9.11 1.64 2.13
C LEU A 77 9.28 0.12 2.16
N VAL A 78 10.41 -0.38 2.68
CA VAL A 78 10.67 -1.82 2.82
C VAL A 78 9.63 -2.46 3.74
N LEU A 79 9.32 -1.85 4.88
CA LEU A 79 8.28 -2.34 5.78
C LEU A 79 6.90 -2.35 5.13
N ALA A 80 6.55 -1.30 4.38
CA ALA A 80 5.30 -1.24 3.63
C ALA A 80 5.18 -2.36 2.60
N TYR A 81 6.28 -2.66 1.89
CA TYR A 81 6.35 -3.80 0.99
C TYR A 81 6.16 -5.13 1.74
N ILE A 82 6.90 -5.36 2.83
CA ILE A 82 6.80 -6.60 3.63
C ILE A 82 5.36 -6.80 4.12
N ILE A 83 4.73 -5.78 4.70
CA ILE A 83 3.35 -5.87 5.19
C ILE A 83 2.38 -6.21 4.05
N ALA A 84 2.55 -5.59 2.88
CA ALA A 84 1.70 -5.82 1.73
C ALA A 84 1.80 -7.27 1.21
N VAL A 85 3.02 -7.82 1.11
CA VAL A 85 3.24 -9.19 0.59
C VAL A 85 2.99 -10.31 1.60
N THR A 86 2.90 -9.97 2.89
CA THR A 86 2.66 -10.92 3.99
C THR A 86 1.23 -10.94 4.51
N ILE A 87 0.29 -10.27 3.81
CA ILE A 87 -1.14 -10.37 4.11
C ILE A 87 -1.58 -11.86 4.15
N PRO A 88 -2.30 -12.28 5.20
CA PRO A 88 -2.67 -13.68 5.38
C PRO A 88 -3.92 -14.04 4.55
N VAL A 89 -3.79 -14.02 3.22
CA VAL A 89 -4.90 -14.23 2.27
C VAL A 89 -5.67 -15.53 2.50
N ASP A 90 -4.99 -16.63 2.84
CA ASP A 90 -5.64 -17.93 3.08
C ASP A 90 -6.49 -17.92 4.35
N THR A 91 -5.96 -17.30 5.41
CA THR A 91 -6.69 -17.13 6.66
C THR A 91 -7.90 -16.23 6.45
N ILE A 92 -7.72 -15.10 5.75
CA ILE A 92 -8.80 -14.16 5.46
C ILE A 92 -9.87 -14.86 4.60
N GLU A 93 -9.48 -15.58 3.55
CA GLU A 93 -10.41 -16.36 2.72
C GLU A 93 -11.28 -17.30 3.56
N CYS A 94 -10.67 -18.04 4.50
CA CYS A 94 -11.38 -18.95 5.38
C CYS A 94 -12.49 -18.27 6.21
N PHE A 95 -12.36 -16.97 6.52
CA PHE A 95 -13.32 -16.23 7.33
C PHE A 95 -14.37 -15.46 6.51
N ILE A 96 -13.99 -14.92 5.35
CA ILE A 96 -14.85 -13.99 4.61
C ILE A 96 -15.14 -14.38 3.15
N GLY A 97 -14.39 -15.31 2.54
CA GLY A 97 -14.66 -15.83 1.19
C GLY A 97 -14.42 -14.86 0.02
N GLU A 98 -13.62 -13.80 0.23
CA GLU A 98 -13.46 -12.66 -0.71
C GLU A 98 -12.02 -12.53 -1.29
N MET A 99 -11.17 -13.54 -1.14
CA MET A 99 -9.74 -13.54 -1.52
C MET A 99 -9.40 -14.52 -2.64
N THR A 100 -10.38 -15.06 -3.36
CA THR A 100 -10.16 -16.06 -4.43
C THR A 100 -9.64 -15.47 -5.75
N SER A 101 -9.93 -14.20 -6.02
CA SER A 101 -9.55 -13.56 -7.28
C SER A 101 -8.15 -12.94 -7.23
N PRO A 102 -7.31 -13.13 -8.26
CA PRO A 102 -5.96 -12.59 -8.29
C PRO A 102 -5.98 -11.07 -8.23
N THR A 103 -5.35 -10.53 -7.19
CA THR A 103 -5.20 -9.09 -6.98
C THR A 103 -3.83 -8.64 -7.44
N VAL A 104 -3.76 -7.53 -8.18
CA VAL A 104 -2.51 -6.88 -8.60
C VAL A 104 -2.56 -5.39 -8.32
N GLY A 105 -1.40 -4.80 -8.06
CA GLY A 105 -1.21 -3.37 -7.90
C GLY A 105 -0.49 -2.99 -6.61
N LEU A 106 0.30 -1.92 -6.66
CA LEU A 106 1.10 -1.46 -5.52
C LEU A 106 0.28 -0.78 -4.41
N SER A 107 -1.03 -0.64 -4.60
CA SER A 107 -1.94 0.05 -3.67
C SER A 107 -1.83 -0.47 -2.23
N GLY A 108 -1.56 -1.76 -2.00
CA GLY A 108 -1.28 -2.30 -0.67
C GLY A 108 -0.15 -1.54 0.05
N ILE A 109 0.98 -1.32 -0.63
CA ILE A 109 2.12 -0.55 -0.11
C ILE A 109 1.68 0.89 0.21
N VAL A 110 0.95 1.52 -0.69
CA VAL A 110 0.44 2.89 -0.51
C VAL A 110 -0.48 2.99 0.70
N PHE A 111 -1.37 2.04 0.92
CA PHE A 111 -2.25 2.03 2.10
C PHE A 111 -1.48 1.80 3.41
N VAL A 112 -0.42 0.98 3.41
CA VAL A 112 0.49 0.91 4.57
C VAL A 112 1.13 2.27 4.83
N LEU A 113 1.62 2.94 3.78
CA LEU A 113 2.23 4.26 3.92
C LEU A 113 1.23 5.30 4.44
N PHE A 114 -0.01 5.30 3.95
CA PHE A 114 -1.10 6.13 4.46
C PHE A 114 -1.33 5.89 5.96
N GLY A 115 -1.45 4.63 6.37
CA GLY A 115 -1.56 4.29 7.79
C GLY A 115 -0.36 4.82 8.59
N SER A 116 0.86 4.63 8.07
CA SER A 116 2.11 4.95 8.77
C SER A 116 2.33 6.44 9.07
N ILE A 117 1.72 7.34 8.28
CA ILE A 117 1.82 8.80 8.48
C ILE A 117 0.70 9.39 9.34
N SER A 118 -0.21 8.56 9.87
CA SER A 118 -1.44 9.00 10.53
C SER A 118 -1.26 10.01 11.66
N PHE A 119 -0.12 10.01 12.34
CA PHE A 119 0.21 10.96 13.40
C PHE A 119 1.16 12.08 12.98
N GLU A 120 1.77 11.98 11.80
CA GLU A 120 2.71 12.97 11.23
C GLU A 120 1.98 14.10 10.51
N VAL A 121 0.77 13.82 10.01
CA VAL A 121 -0.08 14.84 9.37
C VAL A 121 -0.52 15.91 10.37
N LEU A 122 -0.64 17.14 9.87
CA LEU A 122 -1.09 18.30 10.67
C LEU A 122 -2.56 18.14 11.11
N ARG A 123 -3.47 17.94 10.15
CA ARG A 123 -4.92 17.82 10.39
C ARG A 123 -5.35 16.35 10.50
N LYS A 124 -5.01 15.71 11.63
CA LYS A 124 -5.20 14.26 11.87
C LYS A 124 -6.64 13.79 11.63
N GLN A 125 -7.63 14.45 12.22
CA GLN A 125 -9.04 14.06 12.04
C GLN A 125 -9.49 14.18 10.58
N TYR A 126 -9.15 15.27 9.91
CA TYR A 126 -9.45 15.47 8.49
C TYR A 126 -8.81 14.39 7.62
N TYR A 127 -7.56 14.03 7.91
CA TYR A 127 -6.87 12.94 7.23
C TYR A 127 -7.57 11.59 7.43
N GLN A 128 -7.93 11.26 8.67
CA GLN A 128 -8.64 10.01 8.98
C GLN A 128 -10.02 9.93 8.32
N LEU A 129 -10.75 11.04 8.24
CA LEU A 129 -12.02 11.11 7.51
C LEU A 129 -11.82 10.80 6.02
N TRP A 130 -10.75 11.30 5.40
CA TRP A 130 -10.41 10.94 4.02
C TRP A 130 -9.99 9.47 3.88
N MET A 131 -9.26 8.90 4.85
CA MET A 131 -8.90 7.48 4.82
C MET A 131 -10.15 6.60 4.90
N ILE A 132 -11.10 6.94 5.79
CA ILE A 132 -12.40 6.27 5.86
C ILE A 132 -13.15 6.38 4.53
N PHE A 133 -13.16 7.57 3.92
CA PHE A 133 -13.79 7.77 2.62
C PHE A 133 -13.17 6.88 1.54
N TYR A 134 -11.83 6.84 1.41
CA TYR A 134 -11.16 6.03 0.39
C TYR A 134 -11.33 4.52 0.62
N LEU A 135 -11.25 4.06 1.86
CA LEU A 135 -11.51 2.66 2.21
C LEU A 135 -12.96 2.29 1.87
N THR A 136 -13.92 3.13 2.24
CA THR A 136 -15.34 2.91 1.93
C THR A 136 -15.59 2.89 0.42
N ALA A 137 -14.98 3.81 -0.33
CA ALA A 137 -15.04 3.79 -1.79
C ALA A 137 -14.51 2.46 -2.34
N GLY A 138 -13.42 1.92 -1.80
CA GLY A 138 -12.88 0.62 -2.18
C GLY A 138 -13.89 -0.52 -2.04
N PHE A 139 -14.76 -0.50 -1.02
CA PHE A 139 -15.84 -1.49 -0.86
C PHE A 139 -17.00 -1.30 -1.83
N LEU A 140 -17.17 -0.10 -2.40
CA LEU A 140 -18.27 0.22 -3.33
C LEU A 140 -17.88 0.01 -4.80
N PHE A 141 -16.61 0.18 -5.15
CA PHE A 141 -16.14 0.02 -6.52
C PHE A 141 -15.78 -1.44 -6.84
N PRO A 142 -16.34 -2.03 -7.91
CA PRO A 142 -15.99 -3.38 -8.32
C PRO A 142 -14.51 -3.46 -8.73
N HIS A 143 -13.95 -4.67 -8.66
CA HIS A 143 -12.54 -4.94 -8.99
C HIS A 143 -11.51 -4.23 -8.10
N THR A 144 -11.92 -3.78 -6.91
CA THR A 144 -11.02 -3.25 -5.88
C THR A 144 -10.96 -4.24 -4.71
N ASN A 145 -9.76 -4.67 -4.32
CA ASN A 145 -9.60 -5.51 -3.13
C ASN A 145 -9.57 -4.64 -1.86
N ALA A 146 -10.77 -4.27 -1.39
CA ALA A 146 -10.96 -3.39 -0.25
C ALA A 146 -10.44 -3.98 1.06
N ILE A 147 -10.50 -5.31 1.22
CA ILE A 147 -10.00 -6.00 2.41
C ILE A 147 -8.48 -5.90 2.48
N LEU A 148 -7.78 -6.07 1.35
CA LEU A 148 -6.33 -5.87 1.29
C LEU A 148 -5.95 -4.43 1.64
N HIS A 149 -6.69 -3.44 1.13
CA HIS A 149 -6.47 -2.03 1.49
C HIS A 149 -6.68 -1.76 2.97
N LEU A 150 -7.76 -2.27 3.55
CA LEU A 150 -8.06 -2.15 4.97
C LEU A 150 -6.96 -2.79 5.84
N TRP A 151 -6.55 -4.02 5.52
CA TRP A 151 -5.48 -4.71 6.22
C TRP A 151 -4.17 -3.92 6.21
N CYS A 152 -3.75 -3.48 5.02
CA CYS A 152 -2.54 -2.70 4.83
C CYS A 152 -2.59 -1.38 5.61
N TYR A 153 -3.73 -0.67 5.53
CA TYR A 153 -3.93 0.57 6.27
C TYR A 153 -3.84 0.36 7.80
N MET A 154 -4.51 -0.66 8.32
CA MET A 154 -4.55 -0.94 9.76
C MET A 154 -3.17 -1.28 10.31
N LEU A 155 -2.37 -2.07 9.59
CA LEU A 155 -0.99 -2.36 10.01
C LEU A 155 -0.08 -1.14 9.89
N GLY A 156 -0.24 -0.32 8.85
CA GLY A 156 0.44 0.98 8.76
C GLY A 156 0.10 1.89 9.94
N PHE A 157 -1.19 2.00 10.28
CA PHE A 157 -1.67 2.78 11.41
C PHE A 157 -1.10 2.27 12.74
N LEU A 158 -1.05 0.94 12.93
CA LEU A 158 -0.42 0.31 14.09
C LEU A 158 1.06 0.67 14.18
N VAL A 159 1.80 0.61 13.06
CA VAL A 159 3.20 1.06 13.00
C VAL A 159 3.32 2.53 13.43
N ALA A 160 2.43 3.40 12.96
CA ALA A 160 2.41 4.81 13.38
C ALA A 160 2.16 4.95 14.88
N LEU A 161 1.24 4.17 15.44
CA LEU A 161 0.89 4.18 16.85
C LEU A 161 2.07 3.74 17.73
N LEU A 162 2.76 2.66 17.33
CA LEU A 162 3.91 2.11 18.06
C LEU A 162 5.13 3.04 18.03
N ASN A 163 5.27 3.86 16.98
CA ASN A 163 6.37 4.82 16.85
C ASN A 163 6.01 6.23 17.32
N LYS A 164 4.79 6.44 17.84
CA LYS A 164 4.38 7.75 18.34
C LYS A 164 5.22 8.10 19.57
N PRO A 165 5.93 9.24 19.58
CA PRO A 165 6.69 9.65 20.75
C PRO A 165 5.75 9.85 21.94
N ILE A 166 6.05 9.19 23.06
CA ILE A 166 5.36 9.40 24.33
C ILE A 166 5.81 10.75 24.84
N ILE A 167 5.00 11.78 24.60
CA ILE A 167 5.19 13.08 25.25
C ILE A 167 4.91 12.86 26.73
N LYS A 168 5.97 12.72 27.54
CA LYS A 168 5.87 12.77 28.99
C LYS A 168 5.54 14.24 29.31
N LYS A 169 4.29 14.54 29.70
CA LYS A 169 4.01 15.83 30.33
C LYS A 169 4.86 15.88 31.60
N SER A 170 5.86 16.76 31.66
CA SER A 170 6.35 17.21 32.97
C SER A 170 5.17 17.92 33.61
N HIS A 171 4.74 17.39 34.76
CA HIS A 171 3.92 18.16 35.68
C HIS A 171 4.90 19.09 36.39
N ASP A 172 4.99 20.33 35.89
CA ASP A 172 5.55 21.46 36.62
C ASP A 172 4.40 22.16 37.37
#